data_AF-L9KXQ1-F1
#
_entry.id   AF-L9KXQ1-F1
#
_cell.length_a   1.000
_cell.length_b   1.000
_cell.length_c   1.000
_cell.angle_alpha   90.00
_cell.angle_beta   90.00
_cell.angle_gamma   90.00
#
_symmetry.space_group_name_H-M   'P 1'
#
loop_
_entity.id
_entity.type
_entity.pdbx_description
1 polymer ?
#
loop_
_entity_poly.entity_id
_entity_poly.type
_entity_poly.pdbx_seq_one_letter_code
_entity_poly.pdbx_strand_id
1 'polypeptide(L)'
;MEAPAPPEVPGVPERMTEPLMQCAAWLNAYFYEPTAIKELPVPAFHHPIFQQDSFTRQVLWKLLKVVKFGEMVSYQQLAALAGNPKAARAVGGAMRSNPIPILIPCHRVVCSSGAMGNYSGGLAVKEWLLAHEGSQAQKAAPGGSLGPTGTWLRAAGSTTSSQHAGRN
;
A
#
# COMPACT_ATOMS: atom_id res chain seq x y z
N MET A 1 -35.98 -23.94 46.81
CA MET A 1 -35.39 -24.30 45.51
C MET A 1 -35.15 -22.97 44.81
N GLU A 2 -33.98 -22.40 45.01
CA GLU A 2 -33.66 -21.06 44.49
C GLU A 2 -33.45 -21.16 42.98
N ALA A 3 -34.15 -20.35 42.20
CA ALA A 3 -33.99 -20.32 40.76
C ALA A 3 -32.58 -19.78 40.43
N PRO A 4 -31.84 -20.40 39.48
CA PRO A 4 -30.55 -19.88 39.08
C PRO A 4 -30.72 -18.48 38.47
N ALA A 5 -29.84 -17.55 38.85
CA ALA A 5 -29.79 -16.22 38.26
C ALA A 5 -29.63 -16.33 36.73
N PRO A 6 -30.28 -15.47 35.94
CA PRO A 6 -30.12 -15.47 34.51
C PRO A 6 -28.65 -15.22 34.15
N PRO A 7 -28.14 -15.81 33.05
CA PRO A 7 -26.77 -15.58 32.63
C PRO A 7 -26.57 -14.08 32.40
N GLU A 8 -25.54 -13.52 33.03
CA GLU A 8 -25.07 -12.18 32.71
C GLU A 8 -24.70 -12.16 31.23
N VAL A 9 -25.54 -11.50 30.44
CA VAL A 9 -25.22 -11.15 29.06
C VAL A 9 -24.12 -10.09 29.15
N PRO A 10 -22.92 -10.28 28.56
CA PRO A 10 -21.92 -9.22 28.52
C PRO A 10 -22.45 -8.09 27.63
N GLY A 11 -23.15 -7.16 28.28
CA GLY A 11 -23.73 -5.96 27.71
C GLY A 11 -22.84 -4.78 28.01
N VAL A 12 -21.79 -4.63 27.21
CA VAL A 12 -21.24 -3.30 26.90
C VAL A 12 -21.08 -3.30 25.38
N PRO A 13 -21.65 -2.34 24.62
CA PRO A 13 -21.20 -2.15 23.25
C PRO A 13 -19.71 -1.84 23.35
N GLU A 14 -18.85 -2.76 22.91
CA GLU A 14 -17.40 -2.53 22.90
C GLU A 14 -17.17 -1.17 22.27
N ARG A 15 -16.77 -0.16 23.07
CA ARG A 15 -16.34 1.10 22.51
C ARG A 15 -15.22 0.75 21.55
N MET A 16 -15.40 1.09 20.28
CA MET A 16 -14.42 0.80 19.24
C MET A 16 -13.04 1.28 19.74
N THR A 17 -12.07 0.38 19.78
CA THR A 17 -10.74 0.70 20.29
C THR A 17 -10.08 1.78 19.42
N GLU A 18 -9.14 2.53 19.97
CA GLU A 18 -8.47 3.61 19.25
C GLU A 18 -7.91 3.18 17.87
N PRO A 19 -7.20 2.03 17.73
CA PRO A 19 -6.72 1.59 16.41
C PRO A 19 -7.86 1.27 15.43
N LEU A 20 -9.00 0.79 15.91
CA LEU A 20 -10.17 0.53 15.05
C LEU A 20 -10.83 1.83 14.60
N MET A 21 -10.94 2.83 15.48
CA MET A 21 -11.44 4.17 15.12
C MET A 21 -10.55 4.84 14.07
N GLN A 22 -9.23 4.77 14.26
CA GLN A 22 -8.26 5.27 13.29
C GLN A 22 -8.34 4.53 11.96
N CYS A 23 -8.47 3.20 11.97
CA CYS A 23 -8.63 2.40 10.75
C CYS A 23 -9.90 2.77 9.98
N ALA A 24 -11.04 2.91 10.67
CA ALA A 24 -12.31 3.30 10.06
C ALA A 24 -12.23 4.69 9.43
N ALA A 25 -11.68 5.68 10.16
CA ALA A 25 -11.47 7.03 9.64
C ALA A 25 -10.53 7.02 8.41
N TRP A 26 -9.44 6.26 8.48
CA TRP A 26 -8.47 6.14 7.39
C TRP A 26 -9.09 5.53 6.13
N LEU A 27 -9.87 4.44 6.25
CA LEU A 27 -10.55 3.82 5.11
C LEU A 27 -11.64 4.73 4.53
N ASN A 28 -12.38 5.46 5.37
CA ASN A 28 -13.36 6.44 4.91
C ASN A 28 -12.69 7.52 4.06
N ALA A 29 -11.59 8.10 4.54
CA ALA A 29 -10.81 9.07 3.77
C ALA A 29 -10.20 8.44 2.51
N TYR A 30 -9.73 7.19 2.56
CA TYR A 30 -9.21 6.50 1.39
C TYR A 30 -10.19 6.49 0.21
N PHE A 31 -11.47 6.22 0.49
CA PHE A 31 -12.49 6.13 -0.55
C PHE A 31 -13.16 7.45 -0.91
N TYR A 32 -13.42 8.32 0.06
CA TYR A 32 -14.29 9.48 -0.14
C TYR A 32 -13.55 10.82 -0.08
N GLU A 33 -12.41 10.89 0.62
CA GLU A 33 -11.63 12.13 0.78
C GLU A 33 -10.11 11.87 0.64
N PRO A 34 -9.63 11.41 -0.54
CA PRO A 34 -8.26 10.92 -0.65
C PRO A 34 -7.16 11.94 -0.33
N THR A 35 -7.47 13.23 -0.46
CA THR A 35 -6.57 14.33 -0.10
C THR A 35 -6.29 14.40 1.39
N ALA A 36 -7.22 13.94 2.25
CA ALA A 36 -7.10 13.98 3.71
C ALA A 36 -6.27 12.82 4.29
N ILE A 37 -6.04 11.74 3.52
CA ILE A 37 -5.33 10.53 3.99
C ILE A 37 -3.96 10.85 4.63
N LYS A 38 -3.25 11.84 4.09
CA LYS A 38 -1.89 12.21 4.54
C LYS A 38 -1.85 12.79 5.94
N GLU A 39 -2.96 13.35 6.40
CA GLU A 39 -3.10 13.99 7.71
C GLU A 39 -3.61 13.02 8.78
N LEU A 40 -4.11 11.85 8.37
CA LEU A 40 -4.66 10.86 9.28
C LEU A 40 -3.58 9.96 9.89
N PRO A 41 -3.71 9.61 11.19
CA PRO A 41 -2.81 8.66 11.81
C PRO A 41 -2.98 7.27 11.20
N VAL A 42 -1.86 6.59 10.98
CA VAL A 42 -1.87 5.16 10.67
C VAL A 42 -2.07 4.39 11.98
N PRO A 43 -3.06 3.48 12.07
CA PRO A 43 -3.33 2.74 13.30
C PRO A 43 -2.17 1.81 13.67
N ALA A 44 -2.01 1.57 14.98
CA ALA A 44 -1.07 0.57 15.46
C ALA A 44 -1.48 -0.84 15.01
N PHE A 45 -0.53 -1.65 14.56
CA PHE A 45 -0.78 -3.05 14.17
C PHE A 45 -0.28 -4.02 15.23
N HIS A 46 -1.15 -4.95 15.65
CA HIS A 46 -0.81 -6.01 16.61
C HIS A 46 -0.84 -7.43 16.00
N HIS A 47 -1.05 -7.58 14.69
CA HIS A 47 -1.04 -8.89 14.06
C HIS A 47 0.35 -9.59 14.21
N PRO A 48 0.43 -10.91 14.48
CA PRO A 48 1.69 -11.61 14.75
C PRO A 48 2.81 -11.40 13.73
N ILE A 49 2.45 -11.21 12.45
CA ILE A 49 3.38 -10.91 11.34
C ILE A 49 4.24 -9.66 11.57
N PHE A 50 3.78 -8.72 12.42
CA PHE A 50 4.48 -7.49 12.75
C PHE A 50 5.24 -7.57 14.08
N GLN A 51 4.97 -8.58 14.91
CA GLN A 51 5.58 -8.71 16.24
C GLN A 51 7.02 -9.24 16.18
N GLN A 52 7.37 -10.03 15.15
CA GLN A 52 8.69 -10.63 14.98
C GLN A 52 9.41 -10.08 13.75
N ASP A 53 10.75 -9.98 13.81
CA ASP A 53 11.51 -9.59 12.62
C ASP A 53 11.50 -10.69 11.56
N SER A 54 11.20 -10.29 10.33
CA SER A 54 11.17 -11.17 9.17
C SER A 54 11.25 -10.35 7.89
N PHE A 55 11.69 -10.99 6.80
CA PHE A 55 11.68 -10.35 5.49
C PHE A 55 10.26 -9.88 5.11
N THR A 56 9.23 -10.68 5.43
CA THR A 56 7.82 -10.32 5.22
C THR A 56 7.44 -9.04 5.97
N ARG A 57 7.80 -8.91 7.25
CA ARG A 57 7.57 -7.69 8.02
C ARG A 57 8.25 -6.49 7.37
N GLN A 58 9.52 -6.63 7.00
CA GLN A 58 10.32 -5.56 6.39
C GLN A 58 9.70 -5.10 5.07
N VAL A 59 9.29 -6.03 4.21
CA VAL A 59 8.58 -5.74 2.95
C VAL A 59 7.30 -4.96 3.19
N LEU A 60 6.43 -5.42 4.10
CA LEU A 60 5.15 -4.76 4.39
C LEU A 60 5.34 -3.36 4.98
N TRP A 61 6.31 -3.20 5.88
CA TRP A 61 6.65 -1.89 6.45
C TRP A 61 7.25 -0.93 5.42
N LYS A 62 8.12 -1.41 4.52
CA LYS A 62 8.67 -0.58 3.44
C LYS A 62 7.58 -0.16 2.48
N LEU A 63 6.68 -1.08 2.12
CA LEU A 63 5.54 -0.78 1.26
C LEU A 63 4.66 0.32 1.85
N LEU A 64 4.26 0.19 3.12
CA LEU A 64 3.46 1.19 3.84
C LEU A 64 4.15 2.56 3.92
N LYS A 65 5.45 2.57 4.24
CA LYS A 65 6.18 3.82 4.48
C LYS A 65 6.57 4.56 3.20
N VAL A 66 6.85 3.84 2.12
CA VAL A 66 7.45 4.41 0.91
C VAL A 66 6.41 4.68 -0.17
N VAL A 67 5.47 3.77 -0.43
CA VAL A 67 4.61 3.83 -1.63
C VAL A 67 3.30 4.55 -1.32
N LYS A 68 3.17 5.77 -1.84
CA LYS A 68 2.05 6.68 -1.53
C LYS A 68 0.84 6.45 -2.44
N PHE A 69 -0.27 7.12 -2.11
CA PHE A 69 -1.49 7.09 -2.92
C PHE A 69 -1.21 7.59 -4.33
N GLY A 70 -1.63 6.82 -5.34
CA GLY A 70 -1.38 7.11 -6.76
C GLY A 70 -0.01 6.65 -7.27
N GLU A 71 0.81 6.04 -6.42
CA GLU A 71 2.12 5.49 -6.81
C GLU A 71 2.05 3.97 -6.96
N MET A 72 2.94 3.43 -7.79
CA MET A 72 3.15 2.00 -7.95
C MET A 72 4.62 1.65 -7.72
N VAL A 73 4.88 0.41 -7.31
CA VAL A 73 6.24 -0.12 -7.17
C VAL A 73 6.30 -1.51 -7.80
N SER A 74 7.41 -1.85 -8.45
CA SER A 74 7.61 -3.23 -8.91
C SER A 74 8.01 -4.16 -7.77
N TYR A 75 7.72 -5.46 -7.91
CA TYR A 75 8.22 -6.48 -6.97
C TYR A 75 9.74 -6.43 -6.77
N GLN A 76 10.50 -6.12 -7.82
CA GLN A 76 11.97 -6.03 -7.79
C GLN A 76 12.44 -4.78 -7.02
N GLN A 77 11.83 -3.63 -7.26
CA GLN A 77 12.13 -2.40 -6.52
C GLN A 77 11.80 -2.56 -5.03
N LEU A 78 10.65 -3.16 -4.70
CA LEU A 78 10.28 -3.40 -3.30
C LEU A 78 11.23 -4.41 -2.62
N ALA A 79 11.71 -5.42 -3.34
CA ALA A 79 12.72 -6.34 -2.83
C ALA A 79 14.03 -5.62 -2.50
N ALA A 80 14.48 -4.70 -3.37
CA ALA A 80 15.65 -3.87 -3.13
C ALA A 80 15.45 -2.93 -1.93
N LEU A 81 14.28 -2.28 -1.81
CA LEU A 81 13.92 -1.45 -0.65
C LEU A 81 13.90 -2.22 0.67
N ALA A 82 13.57 -3.52 0.61
CA ALA A 82 13.61 -4.46 1.72
C ALA A 82 14.98 -5.11 1.94
N GLY A 83 16.04 -4.65 1.26
CA GLY A 83 17.42 -5.08 1.49
C GLY A 83 17.86 -6.34 0.75
N ASN A 84 17.01 -6.94 -0.10
CA ASN A 84 17.39 -8.08 -0.93
C ASN A 84 16.88 -7.93 -2.37
N PRO A 85 17.66 -7.30 -3.28
CA PRO A 85 17.26 -7.07 -4.67
C PRO A 85 16.89 -8.34 -5.46
N LYS A 86 17.35 -9.52 -5.03
CA LYS A 86 17.07 -10.81 -5.70
C LYS A 86 15.79 -11.48 -5.19
N ALA A 87 15.10 -10.91 -4.19
CA ALA A 87 13.99 -11.54 -3.49
C ALA A 87 12.59 -11.19 -4.03
N ALA A 88 12.45 -10.82 -5.32
CA ALA A 88 11.16 -10.42 -5.91
C ALA A 88 10.05 -11.48 -5.73
N ARG A 89 10.38 -12.78 -5.84
CA ARG A 89 9.43 -13.87 -5.59
C ARG A 89 8.95 -13.91 -4.14
N ALA A 90 9.86 -13.68 -3.18
CA ALA A 90 9.53 -13.64 -1.76
C ALA A 90 8.66 -12.43 -1.42
N VAL A 91 8.85 -11.29 -2.10
CA VAL A 91 7.93 -10.13 -2.02
C VAL A 91 6.52 -10.54 -2.45
N GLY A 92 6.38 -11.28 -3.54
CA GLY A 92 5.08 -11.83 -3.96
C GLY A 92 4.40 -12.70 -2.89
N GLY A 93 5.20 -13.50 -2.17
CA GLY A 93 4.73 -14.25 -0.99
C GLY A 93 4.26 -13.33 0.15
N ALA A 94 5.07 -12.32 0.49
CA ALA A 94 4.74 -11.34 1.52
C ALA A 94 3.43 -10.58 1.24
N MET A 95 3.16 -10.23 -0.03
CA MET A 95 1.90 -9.60 -0.43
C MET A 95 0.68 -10.48 -0.15
N ARG A 96 0.81 -11.80 -0.33
CA ARG A 96 -0.28 -12.74 -0.04
C ARG A 96 -0.58 -12.82 1.46
N SER A 97 0.43 -12.61 2.30
CA SER A 97 0.33 -12.67 3.75
C SER A 97 -0.04 -11.35 4.42
N ASN A 98 -0.32 -10.29 3.65
CA ASN A 98 -0.71 -9.00 4.22
C ASN A 98 -2.08 -9.10 4.93
N PRO A 99 -2.14 -8.95 6.26
CA PRO A 99 -3.40 -9.08 7.01
C PRO A 99 -4.29 -7.83 6.92
N ILE A 100 -3.76 -6.70 6.44
CA ILE A 100 -4.47 -5.41 6.40
C ILE A 100 -4.32 -4.81 4.98
N PRO A 101 -5.00 -5.37 3.97
CA PRO A 101 -4.97 -4.84 2.61
C PRO A 101 -5.49 -3.40 2.55
N ILE A 102 -5.19 -2.71 1.44
CA ILE A 102 -5.48 -1.28 1.20
C ILE A 102 -4.64 -0.36 2.09
N LEU A 103 -4.72 -0.51 3.41
CA LEU A 103 -3.95 0.29 4.37
C LEU A 103 -2.45 0.00 4.27
N ILE A 104 -2.07 -1.28 4.23
CA ILE A 104 -0.80 -1.67 3.61
C ILE A 104 -1.09 -1.92 2.12
N PRO A 105 -0.57 -1.08 1.21
CA PRO A 105 -1.10 -0.98 -0.15
C PRO A 105 -0.52 -2.05 -1.08
N CYS A 106 -0.78 -3.33 -0.81
CA CYS A 106 -0.28 -4.44 -1.64
C CYS A 106 -0.83 -4.45 -3.08
N HIS A 107 -1.94 -3.74 -3.33
CA HIS A 107 -2.46 -3.50 -4.68
C HIS A 107 -1.56 -2.57 -5.52
N ARG A 108 -0.66 -1.78 -4.90
CA ARG A 108 0.31 -0.92 -5.61
C ARG A 108 1.56 -1.67 -6.09
N VAL A 109 1.71 -2.96 -5.74
CA VAL A 109 2.86 -3.77 -6.15
C VAL A 109 2.58 -4.47 -7.46
N VAL A 110 3.30 -4.14 -8.53
CA VAL A 110 3.05 -4.59 -9.90
C VAL A 110 4.25 -5.28 -10.55
N CYS A 111 4.06 -5.89 -11.72
CA CYS A 111 5.17 -6.43 -12.51
C CYS A 111 6.00 -5.28 -13.12
N SER A 112 7.32 -5.49 -13.28
CA SER A 112 8.18 -4.50 -13.94
C SER A 112 7.88 -4.32 -15.43
N SER A 113 7.15 -5.26 -16.04
CA SER A 113 6.62 -5.14 -17.41
C SER A 113 5.44 -4.16 -17.53
N GLY A 114 4.93 -3.62 -16.42
CA GLY A 114 3.71 -2.83 -16.37
C GLY A 114 2.42 -3.65 -16.20
N ALA A 115 2.51 -4.99 -16.29
CA ALA A 115 1.37 -5.85 -15.98
C ALA A 115 0.99 -5.77 -14.50
N MET A 116 -0.31 -5.86 -14.20
CA MET A 116 -0.83 -5.74 -12.83
C MET A 116 -0.23 -6.80 -11.89
N GLY A 117 0.01 -8.02 -12.36
CA GLY A 117 0.39 -9.13 -11.50
C GLY A 117 -0.77 -9.61 -10.62
N ASN A 118 -0.49 -10.52 -9.69
CA ASN A 118 -1.54 -11.17 -8.89
C ASN A 118 -2.02 -10.29 -7.71
N TYR A 119 -3.21 -10.58 -7.20
CA TYR A 119 -3.79 -9.96 -6.02
C TYR A 119 -4.64 -10.94 -5.20
N SER A 120 -4.45 -10.98 -3.88
CA SER A 120 -5.21 -11.89 -3.01
C SER A 120 -6.72 -11.61 -3.02
N GLY A 121 -7.12 -10.35 -3.25
CA GLY A 121 -8.54 -9.97 -3.38
C GLY A 121 -9.10 -10.11 -4.79
N GLY A 122 -8.37 -10.72 -5.73
CA GLY A 122 -8.76 -10.86 -7.14
C GLY A 122 -8.36 -9.68 -8.02
N LEU A 123 -8.13 -9.95 -9.30
CA LEU A 123 -7.58 -8.96 -10.23
C LEU A 123 -8.49 -7.73 -10.40
N ALA A 124 -9.80 -7.93 -10.47
CA ALA A 124 -10.78 -6.85 -10.64
C ALA A 124 -10.69 -5.81 -9.50
N VAL A 125 -10.49 -6.25 -8.26
CA VAL A 125 -10.35 -5.35 -7.10
C VAL A 125 -9.06 -4.54 -7.19
N LYS A 126 -7.96 -5.16 -7.62
CA LYS A 126 -6.68 -4.46 -7.81
C LYS A 126 -6.77 -3.39 -8.88
N GLU A 127 -7.39 -3.72 -10.01
CA GLU A 127 -7.61 -2.77 -11.11
C GLU A 127 -8.48 -1.61 -10.65
N TRP A 128 -9.56 -1.89 -9.93
CA TRP A 128 -10.43 -0.84 -9.39
C TRP A 128 -9.72 0.06 -8.38
N LEU A 129 -8.95 -0.50 -7.44
CA LEU A 129 -8.17 0.30 -6.47
C LEU A 129 -7.12 1.18 -7.16
N LEU A 130 -6.41 0.66 -8.17
CA LEU A 130 -5.45 1.47 -8.92
C LEU A 130 -6.13 2.58 -9.73
N ALA A 131 -7.28 2.28 -10.33
CA ALA A 131 -8.08 3.28 -11.05
C ALA A 131 -8.62 4.37 -10.11
N HIS A 132 -9.10 3.99 -8.92
CA HIS A 132 -9.51 4.91 -7.84
C HIS A 132 -8.38 5.87 -7.45
N GLU A 133 -7.14 5.40 -7.47
CA GLU A 133 -5.96 6.20 -7.17
C GLU A 133 -5.44 7.03 -8.35
N GLY A 134 -6.09 6.97 -9.52
CA GLY A 134 -5.61 7.63 -10.75
C GLY A 134 -4.34 7.00 -11.33
N SER A 135 -3.97 5.79 -10.88
CA SER A 135 -2.82 5.05 -11.39
C SER A 135 -3.14 4.42 -12.73
N GLN A 136 -2.39 4.77 -13.78
CA GLN A 136 -2.47 4.07 -15.06
C GLN A 136 -1.37 3.01 -15.16
N ALA A 137 -1.70 1.77 -14.82
CA ALA A 137 -0.89 0.63 -15.26
C ALA A 137 -1.35 0.25 -16.68
N GLN A 138 -0.41 0.25 -17.63
CA GLN A 138 -0.71 -0.09 -19.01
C GLN A 138 -1.25 -1.52 -19.07
N LYS A 139 -2.45 -1.68 -19.62
CA LYS A 139 -3.00 -3.00 -19.92
C LYS A 139 -2.03 -3.67 -20.89
N ALA A 140 -1.39 -4.76 -20.48
CA ALA A 140 -0.48 -5.49 -21.36
C ALA A 140 -1.24 -5.86 -22.63
N ALA A 141 -0.83 -5.29 -23.77
CA ALA A 141 -1.38 -5.64 -25.06
C ALA A 141 -1.07 -7.12 -25.34
N PRO A 142 -1.99 -7.89 -25.97
CA PRO A 142 -1.69 -9.24 -26.39
C PRO A 142 -0.72 -9.15 -27.59
N GLY A 143 0.58 -9.31 -27.31
CA GLY A 143 1.65 -9.40 -28.31
C GLY A 143 2.29 -8.06 -28.70
N GLY A 144 3.53 -7.84 -28.29
CA GLY A 144 4.34 -6.71 -28.74
C GLY A 144 5.69 -6.62 -28.02
N SER A 145 6.76 -6.64 -28.82
CA SER A 145 8.18 -6.62 -28.45
C SER A 145 8.58 -5.57 -27.39
N LEU A 146 9.46 -5.99 -26.47
CA LEU A 146 10.11 -5.16 -25.44
C LEU A 146 11.04 -4.10 -26.08
N GLY A 147 10.68 -2.82 -25.93
CA GLY A 147 11.58 -1.66 -26.08
C GLY A 147 12.06 -1.14 -24.71
N PRO A 148 13.15 -0.35 -24.65
CA PRO A 148 13.98 -0.25 -23.45
C PRO A 148 13.37 0.64 -22.35
N THR A 149 13.59 0.18 -21.11
CA THR A 149 13.51 0.82 -19.80
C THR A 149 13.39 2.34 -19.78
N GLY A 150 12.18 2.83 -19.46
CA GLY A 150 11.91 4.20 -19.03
C GLY A 150 11.90 4.30 -17.50
N THR A 151 12.74 5.21 -17.00
CA THR A 151 12.94 5.60 -15.61
C THR A 151 11.64 6.15 -15.00
N TRP A 152 11.09 5.51 -13.97
CA TRP A 152 9.99 6.06 -13.19
C TRP A 152 10.50 6.51 -11.81
N LEU A 153 11.00 7.73 -11.79
CA LEU A 153 11.14 8.54 -10.59
C LEU A 153 10.74 9.97 -11.00
N ARG A 154 9.52 10.41 -10.70
CA ARG A 154 9.17 11.82 -10.84
C ARG A 154 9.74 12.56 -9.64
N ALA A 155 10.94 13.12 -9.81
CA ALA A 155 11.52 14.07 -8.86
C ALA A 155 10.72 15.38 -8.91
N ALA A 156 10.47 15.92 -7.72
CA ALA A 156 9.91 17.23 -7.49
C ALA A 156 10.90 18.34 -7.86
N GLY A 157 10.36 19.52 -8.23
CA GLY A 157 11.05 20.80 -8.16
C GLY A 157 11.48 21.40 -9.51
N SER A 158 10.66 22.29 -10.07
CA SER A 158 11.12 23.30 -11.01
C SER A 158 11.33 24.61 -10.26
N THR A 159 12.57 24.88 -9.84
CA THR A 159 13.00 26.24 -9.50
C THR A 159 13.43 26.94 -10.79
N THR A 160 12.74 28.02 -11.11
CA THR A 160 13.00 28.88 -12.27
C THR A 160 14.36 29.56 -12.11
N SER A 161 15.28 29.29 -13.05
CA SER A 161 16.52 30.05 -13.22
C SER A 161 16.24 31.24 -14.14
N SER A 162 16.42 32.46 -13.63
CA SER A 162 16.52 33.66 -14.47
C SER A 162 17.98 34.10 -14.48
N GLN A 163 18.61 33.94 -15.63
CA GLN A 163 19.88 34.59 -15.96
C GLN A 163 19.65 36.11 -16.04
N HIS A 164 20.56 36.89 -15.47
CA HIS A 164 20.81 38.24 -15.94
C HIS A 164 22.29 38.40 -16.24
N ALA A 165 22.54 38.75 -17.49
CA ALA A 165 23.84 39.05 -18.06
C ALA A 165 24.41 40.34 -17.47
N GLY A 166 25.74 40.40 -17.37
CA GLY A 166 26.46 41.63 -17.05
C GLY A 166 27.93 41.47 -17.38
N ARG A 167 28.30 41.85 -18.61
CA ARG A 167 29.69 42.13 -19.01
C ARG A 167 30.03 43.56 -18.62
N ASN A 168 31.04 43.73 -17.78
CA ASN A 168 32.16 44.71 -17.79
C ASN A 168 32.64 44.94 -16.36
#